data_AF-A0A8H3BHF0-F1
#
_entry.id   AF-A0A8H3BHF0-F1
#
_cell.length_a   1.000
_cell.length_b   1.000
_cell.length_c   1.000
_cell.angle_alpha   90.00
_cell.angle_beta   90.00
_cell.angle_gamma   90.00
#
_symmetry.space_group_name_H-M   'P 1'
#
loop_
_entity.id
_entity.type
_entity.pdbx_description
1 polymer ?
#
loop_
_entity_poly.entity_id
_entity_poly.type
_entity_poly.pdbx_seq_one_letter_code
_entity_poly.pdbx_strand_id
1 'polypeptide(L)'
;MSAPTSPSAARRFTSPPPPISPTTATTTRATSVKPTTPEKSKAATPAPASPPKPSPKKSENDKDKEKEKEKEKEKEKDKDKGKDKDKGKDKPAVNESIPDAIETLDIDESVFSQITEMDEEDDCDFSSEIVSDYFKQAATTLEELNDALEQKDFKTLSSKGHFLKGSSAALGVKKVQESCEHIQHYGNKRDEVKGVDLTEAQALRRIALIMPRLAQDYESAKVWLKQYYKERDVHLADD
;
A
#
# COMPACT_ATOMS: atom_id res chain seq x y z
N MET A 1 41.76 29.79 62.30
CA MET A 1 40.29 29.86 62.33
C MET A 1 39.77 28.79 61.40
N SER A 2 39.04 27.83 61.96
CA SER A 2 38.63 26.57 61.35
C SER A 2 37.15 26.60 60.96
N ALA A 3 36.79 25.69 60.04
CA ALA A 3 35.46 25.15 59.71
C ALA A 3 34.58 25.91 58.68
N PRO A 4 33.58 25.26 58.03
CA PRO A 4 33.35 23.81 57.87
C PRO A 4 33.06 23.33 56.43
N THR A 5 33.18 22.00 56.31
CA THR A 5 32.77 21.05 55.27
C THR A 5 31.24 20.85 55.15
N SER A 6 30.73 20.53 53.94
CA SER A 6 29.56 19.64 53.74
C SER A 6 29.34 19.22 52.26
N PRO A 7 28.65 18.09 51.99
CA PRO A 7 29.10 17.11 50.99
C PRO A 7 28.04 16.62 49.97
N SER A 8 28.50 15.73 49.07
CA SER A 8 27.81 14.51 48.58
C SER A 8 26.54 14.61 47.73
N ALA A 9 26.60 14.08 46.50
CA ALA A 9 25.48 13.34 45.90
C ALA A 9 25.98 12.38 44.80
N ALA A 10 26.32 11.15 45.19
CA ALA A 10 26.39 10.01 44.27
C ALA A 10 24.96 9.51 44.01
N ARG A 11 24.51 9.49 42.75
CA ARG A 11 23.26 8.84 42.35
C ARG A 11 23.56 7.43 41.87
N ARG A 12 23.09 6.46 42.65
CA ARG A 12 23.13 5.02 42.37
C ARG A 12 22.07 4.66 41.33
N PHE A 13 22.47 3.84 40.36
CA PHE A 13 21.61 3.10 39.45
C PHE A 13 20.72 2.11 40.24
N THR A 14 19.43 2.08 39.95
CA THR A 14 18.50 1.03 40.41
C THR A 14 17.80 0.43 39.20
N SER A 15 18.03 -0.87 38.99
CA SER A 15 17.44 -1.71 37.94
C SER A 15 15.94 -1.94 38.13
N PRO A 16 15.19 -2.22 37.05
CA PRO A 16 13.75 -2.53 37.10
C PRO A 16 13.45 -3.97 37.54
N PRO A 17 12.26 -4.24 38.11
CA PRO A 17 11.85 -5.58 38.58
C PRO A 17 11.35 -6.50 37.45
N PRO A 18 11.42 -7.84 37.63
CA PRO A 18 10.99 -8.83 36.63
C PRO A 18 9.47 -9.10 36.63
N PRO A 19 8.92 -9.67 35.53
CA PRO A 19 7.49 -9.93 35.40
C PRO A 19 7.01 -11.17 36.17
N ILE A 20 5.85 -11.01 36.80
CA ILE A 20 5.05 -12.00 37.54
C ILE A 20 4.30 -12.93 36.58
N SER A 21 4.44 -14.23 36.77
CA SER A 21 3.64 -15.29 36.12
C SER A 21 2.39 -15.62 36.95
N PRO A 22 1.22 -15.86 36.36
CA PRO A 22 0.06 -16.31 37.13
C PRO A 22 0.08 -17.84 37.37
N THR A 23 0.06 -18.19 38.66
CA THR A 23 -0.23 -19.51 39.23
C THR A 23 -1.71 -19.90 39.01
N THR A 24 -1.96 -21.10 38.50
CA THR A 24 -3.29 -21.74 38.53
C THR A 24 -3.45 -22.58 39.80
N ALA A 25 -4.55 -22.37 40.54
CA ALA A 25 -4.94 -23.16 41.71
C ALA A 25 -6.12 -24.12 41.41
N THR A 26 -5.87 -25.37 41.81
CA THR A 26 -6.65 -26.54 42.26
C THR A 26 -8.20 -26.52 42.38
N THR A 27 -8.79 -27.73 42.18
CA THR A 27 -9.98 -28.35 42.86
C THR A 27 -11.22 -28.49 41.93
N THR A 28 -11.87 -29.64 41.63
CA THR A 28 -12.21 -30.86 42.40
C THR A 28 -12.70 -32.04 41.51
N ARG A 29 -12.32 -33.27 41.89
CA ARG A 29 -13.13 -34.52 42.09
C ARG A 29 -13.86 -35.27 40.94
N ALA A 30 -13.19 -36.35 40.49
CA ALA A 30 -13.54 -37.79 40.43
C ALA A 30 -14.80 -38.34 39.71
N THR A 31 -14.56 -39.24 38.73
CA THR A 31 -15.05 -40.64 38.75
C THR A 31 -14.24 -41.54 37.78
N SER A 32 -14.23 -42.83 38.10
CA SER A 32 -13.33 -43.93 37.71
C SER A 32 -13.74 -44.68 36.44
N VAL A 33 -12.79 -45.06 35.56
CA VAL A 33 -12.45 -46.45 35.10
C VAL A 33 -11.29 -46.45 34.08
N LYS A 34 -10.44 -47.50 34.11
CA LYS A 34 -9.24 -47.80 33.27
C LYS A 34 -9.42 -49.22 32.67
N PRO A 35 -8.53 -49.82 31.85
CA PRO A 35 -7.62 -49.34 30.78
C PRO A 35 -7.82 -50.08 29.42
N THR A 36 -7.37 -49.50 28.31
CA THR A 36 -6.71 -50.24 27.19
C THR A 36 -5.69 -49.32 26.50
N THR A 37 -4.56 -49.89 26.09
CA THR A 37 -3.42 -49.30 25.33
C THR A 37 -2.98 -50.36 24.31
N PRO A 38 -2.06 -50.12 23.35
CA PRO A 38 -1.63 -48.86 22.70
C PRO A 38 -1.52 -48.98 21.14
N GLU A 39 -1.50 -47.88 20.37
CA GLU A 39 -0.62 -47.81 19.18
C GLU A 39 -0.35 -46.37 18.64
N LYS A 40 0.92 -45.98 18.77
CA LYS A 40 1.85 -45.33 17.82
C LYS A 40 1.51 -44.01 17.10
N SER A 41 2.42 -43.07 17.38
CA SER A 41 2.63 -41.72 16.86
C SER A 41 3.25 -41.68 15.45
N LYS A 42 2.94 -40.66 14.64
CA LYS A 42 3.96 -39.85 13.93
C LYS A 42 3.44 -38.51 13.37
N ALA A 43 4.09 -37.45 13.86
CA ALA A 43 4.44 -36.14 13.28
C ALA A 43 3.54 -35.45 12.23
N ALA A 44 3.11 -34.25 12.60
CA ALA A 44 2.62 -33.19 11.73
C ALA A 44 3.79 -32.42 11.08
N THR A 45 3.61 -32.05 9.81
CA THR A 45 4.37 -31.02 9.09
C THR A 45 3.42 -29.86 8.83
N PRO A 46 3.74 -28.59 9.16
CA PRO A 46 2.87 -27.46 8.81
C PRO A 46 3.13 -27.01 7.37
N ALA A 47 2.06 -26.95 6.57
CA ALA A 47 2.02 -26.34 5.25
C ALA A 47 1.88 -24.80 5.36
N PRO A 48 2.42 -24.01 4.41
CA PRO A 48 2.39 -22.55 4.45
C PRO A 48 1.00 -21.96 4.16
N ALA A 49 0.68 -20.89 4.88
CA ALA A 49 -0.60 -20.19 4.83
C ALA A 49 -0.78 -19.39 3.53
N SER A 50 -1.86 -19.68 2.80
CA SER A 50 -2.42 -18.81 1.76
C SER A 50 -3.46 -17.82 2.34
N PRO A 51 -3.61 -16.62 1.76
CA PRO A 51 -4.42 -15.53 2.30
C PRO A 51 -5.95 -15.76 2.15
N PRO A 52 -6.79 -15.21 3.05
CA PRO A 52 -8.22 -15.49 3.06
C PRO A 52 -9.00 -14.69 1.99
N LYS A 53 -9.75 -15.42 1.16
CA LYS A 53 -10.80 -14.90 0.26
C LYS A 53 -12.12 -14.73 1.03
N PRO A 54 -12.88 -13.64 0.83
CA PRO A 54 -14.14 -13.41 1.54
C PRO A 54 -15.27 -14.22 0.92
N SER A 55 -16.20 -14.69 1.75
CA SER A 55 -17.45 -15.33 1.32
C SER A 55 -18.57 -15.00 2.34
N PRO A 56 -19.84 -15.05 1.91
CA PRO A 56 -20.82 -13.99 2.14
C PRO A 56 -21.64 -14.19 3.41
N LYS A 57 -22.03 -13.08 4.05
CA LYS A 57 -23.04 -13.11 5.13
C LYS A 57 -24.44 -13.24 4.53
N LYS A 58 -25.09 -14.33 4.93
CA LYS A 58 -26.52 -14.59 4.89
C LYS A 58 -27.31 -13.45 5.54
N SER A 59 -28.36 -13.03 4.84
CA SER A 59 -29.39 -12.09 5.27
C SER A 59 -30.66 -12.87 5.63
N GLU A 60 -31.17 -12.67 6.85
CA GLU A 60 -32.56 -12.95 7.25
C GLU A 60 -32.98 -11.86 8.25
N ASN A 61 -33.89 -10.97 7.85
CA ASN A 61 -35.11 -10.71 8.63
C ASN A 61 -36.16 -10.01 7.77
N ASP A 62 -37.39 -10.43 8.03
CA ASP A 62 -38.66 -10.19 7.32
C ASP A 62 -39.47 -9.11 8.06
N LYS A 63 -40.09 -8.16 7.33
CA LYS A 63 -41.52 -7.74 7.46
C LYS A 63 -41.83 -6.34 6.90
N ASP A 64 -42.73 -6.37 5.90
CA ASP A 64 -43.97 -5.59 5.75
C ASP A 64 -43.98 -4.04 5.85
N LYS A 65 -44.25 -3.36 4.72
CA LYS A 65 -45.60 -2.84 4.33
C LYS A 65 -45.60 -1.49 3.58
N GLU A 66 -46.09 -1.54 2.34
CA GLU A 66 -46.89 -0.58 1.52
C GLU A 66 -46.70 0.96 1.63
N LYS A 67 -46.47 1.60 0.46
CA LYS A 67 -47.45 2.37 -0.37
C LYS A 67 -46.92 3.72 -0.91
N GLU A 68 -46.97 3.86 -2.25
CA GLU A 68 -47.30 5.05 -3.12
C GLU A 68 -46.71 6.45 -2.76
N LYS A 69 -46.30 7.36 -3.67
CA LYS A 69 -46.82 7.77 -4.98
C LYS A 69 -45.91 8.89 -5.58
N GLU A 70 -45.91 9.01 -6.92
CA GLU A 70 -45.81 10.20 -7.83
C GLU A 70 -44.79 11.36 -7.57
N LYS A 71 -43.90 11.83 -8.47
CA LYS A 71 -43.91 12.34 -9.88
C LYS A 71 -43.92 13.90 -9.98
N GLU A 72 -43.20 14.41 -11.00
CA GLU A 72 -43.17 15.77 -11.64
C GLU A 72 -41.99 16.70 -11.24
N LYS A 73 -41.07 17.14 -12.15
CA LYS A 73 -41.12 18.12 -13.29
C LYS A 73 -41.53 19.53 -12.81
N GLU A 74 -40.99 20.68 -13.22
CA GLU A 74 -40.23 21.17 -14.40
C GLU A 74 -39.69 22.61 -14.09
N LYS A 75 -38.68 23.11 -14.83
CA LYS A 75 -38.40 24.49 -15.38
C LYS A 75 -38.88 25.78 -14.64
N GLU A 76 -38.31 27.00 -14.73
CA GLU A 76 -37.41 27.71 -15.66
C GLU A 76 -36.91 29.04 -15.01
N LYS A 77 -35.84 29.61 -15.60
CA LYS A 77 -35.30 31.00 -15.63
C LYS A 77 -36.11 32.18 -15.05
N ASP A 78 -35.41 33.17 -14.48
CA ASP A 78 -35.08 34.45 -15.17
C ASP A 78 -34.01 35.28 -14.42
N LYS A 79 -33.47 36.28 -15.13
CA LYS A 79 -32.29 37.11 -14.87
C LYS A 79 -32.56 38.20 -13.82
N ASP A 80 -31.50 38.62 -13.12
CA ASP A 80 -31.30 40.06 -12.89
C ASP A 80 -29.81 40.44 -12.87
N LYS A 81 -29.57 41.68 -13.30
CA LYS A 81 -28.36 42.23 -13.90
C LYS A 81 -27.71 43.17 -12.88
N GLY A 82 -26.77 42.67 -12.10
CA GLY A 82 -25.97 43.45 -11.15
C GLY A 82 -24.61 43.84 -11.74
N LYS A 83 -24.36 45.15 -11.81
CA LYS A 83 -23.19 45.84 -12.35
C LYS A 83 -22.20 46.08 -11.22
N ASP A 84 -20.95 45.61 -11.28
CA ASP A 84 -19.83 46.38 -10.72
C ASP A 84 -18.45 45.99 -11.26
N LYS A 85 -17.59 47.01 -11.25
CA LYS A 85 -16.19 47.02 -11.66
C LYS A 85 -15.33 46.24 -10.65
N ASP A 86 -14.26 45.58 -11.10
CA ASP A 86 -12.87 45.97 -10.79
C ASP A 86 -11.87 44.92 -11.33
N LYS A 87 -10.65 45.41 -11.56
CA LYS A 87 -9.40 44.74 -11.90
C LYS A 87 -9.18 43.38 -11.26
N GLY A 88 -8.51 42.50 -12.01
CA GLY A 88 -7.84 41.32 -11.46
C GLY A 88 -7.27 40.46 -12.57
N LYS A 89 -6.13 40.88 -13.13
CA LYS A 89 -5.38 40.11 -14.12
C LYS A 89 -4.54 39.07 -13.38
N ASP A 90 -5.18 38.10 -12.73
CA ASP A 90 -4.48 37.04 -12.03
C ASP A 90 -4.22 35.88 -12.99
N LYS A 91 -2.99 35.87 -13.53
CA LYS A 91 -2.34 34.62 -13.93
C LYS A 91 -2.13 33.77 -12.68
N PRO A 92 -2.41 32.46 -12.74
CA PRO A 92 -1.59 31.51 -12.02
C PRO A 92 -0.98 30.55 -13.04
N ALA A 93 0.12 30.99 -13.66
CA ALA A 93 1.13 30.06 -14.13
C ALA A 93 2.01 29.72 -12.92
N VAL A 94 1.45 28.96 -11.97
CA VAL A 94 2.27 28.25 -10.99
C VAL A 94 2.86 27.07 -11.74
N ASN A 95 4.17 27.13 -11.97
CA ASN A 95 4.93 25.94 -12.31
C ASN A 95 4.74 24.97 -11.12
N GLU A 96 3.94 23.93 -11.33
CA GLU A 96 4.06 22.70 -10.55
C GLU A 96 4.97 21.82 -11.40
N SER A 97 6.25 22.16 -11.36
CA SER A 97 7.30 21.33 -11.94
C SER A 97 7.34 20.05 -11.11
N ILE A 98 6.97 18.93 -11.74
CA ILE A 98 7.22 17.59 -11.22
C ILE A 98 8.73 17.55 -10.91
N PRO A 99 9.18 17.14 -9.71
CA PRO A 99 10.60 17.00 -9.46
C PRO A 99 11.19 16.09 -10.53
N ASP A 100 12.10 16.62 -11.33
CA ASP A 100 12.83 15.88 -12.33
C ASP A 100 13.54 14.71 -11.62
N ALA A 101 13.03 13.51 -11.88
CA ALA A 101 13.71 12.28 -11.55
C ALA A 101 15.11 12.34 -12.15
N ILE A 102 16.10 12.15 -11.29
CA ILE A 102 17.52 11.99 -11.62
C ILE A 102 17.63 10.95 -12.75
N GLU A 103 18.63 11.06 -13.65
CA GLU A 103 19.00 10.01 -14.62
C GLU A 103 19.54 8.76 -13.88
N THR A 104 18.70 8.13 -13.06
CA THR A 104 18.94 6.87 -12.40
C THR A 104 18.36 5.75 -13.27
N LEU A 105 19.02 4.59 -13.22
CA LEU A 105 18.52 3.34 -13.80
C LEU A 105 17.11 3.05 -13.25
N ASP A 106 16.22 2.56 -14.10
CA ASP A 106 14.83 2.27 -13.72
C ASP A 106 14.75 1.12 -12.70
N ILE A 107 15.78 0.27 -12.65
CA ILE A 107 15.88 -0.92 -11.82
C ILE A 107 17.06 -0.81 -10.84
N ASP A 108 16.80 -1.12 -9.57
CA ASP A 108 17.82 -1.41 -8.57
C ASP A 108 18.37 -2.81 -8.78
N GLU A 109 19.47 -2.93 -9.52
CA GLU A 109 20.11 -4.22 -9.77
C GLU A 109 20.51 -4.95 -8.48
N SER A 110 20.81 -4.24 -7.38
CA SER A 110 21.16 -4.88 -6.11
C SER A 110 19.95 -5.47 -5.39
N VAL A 111 18.75 -4.93 -5.60
CA VAL A 111 17.52 -5.52 -5.08
C VAL A 111 17.07 -6.66 -6.00
N PHE A 112 17.14 -6.43 -7.31
CA PHE A 112 16.76 -7.43 -8.29
C PHE A 112 17.68 -8.67 -8.22
N SER A 113 18.98 -8.49 -7.96
CA SER A 113 19.92 -9.62 -7.82
C SER A 113 19.51 -10.57 -6.69
N GLN A 114 18.98 -10.06 -5.58
CA GLN A 114 18.53 -10.88 -4.45
C GLN A 114 17.42 -11.86 -4.85
N ILE A 115 16.57 -11.48 -5.82
CA ILE A 115 15.52 -12.35 -6.35
C ILE A 115 16.13 -13.39 -7.29
N THR A 116 17.03 -12.97 -8.18
CA THR A 116 17.67 -13.88 -9.14
C THR A 116 18.68 -14.83 -8.48
N GLU A 117 19.23 -14.47 -7.32
CA GLU A 117 20.09 -15.35 -6.51
C GLU A 117 19.31 -16.51 -5.86
N MET A 118 17.98 -16.44 -5.86
CA MET A 118 17.11 -17.54 -5.42
C MET A 118 16.82 -18.55 -6.54
N ASP A 119 17.19 -18.24 -7.77
CA ASP A 119 17.07 -19.18 -8.89
C ASP A 119 18.12 -20.32 -8.76
N GLU A 120 17.82 -21.46 -9.40
CA GLU A 120 18.79 -22.55 -9.56
C GLU A 120 19.84 -22.18 -10.63
N GLU A 121 21.06 -22.75 -10.58
CA GLU A 121 22.21 -22.30 -11.41
C GLU A 121 21.95 -22.24 -12.93
N ASP A 122 21.01 -23.02 -13.45
CA ASP A 122 20.70 -23.16 -14.87
C ASP A 122 19.25 -22.80 -15.24
N ASP A 123 18.48 -22.20 -14.33
CA ASP A 123 17.08 -21.84 -14.54
C ASP A 123 16.79 -20.41 -14.04
N CYS A 124 15.74 -19.77 -14.54
CA CYS A 124 15.20 -18.54 -13.97
C CYS A 124 13.70 -18.64 -13.64
N ASP A 125 13.17 -19.85 -13.47
CA ASP A 125 11.76 -20.14 -13.19
C ASP A 125 11.20 -19.31 -12.02
N PHE A 126 11.91 -19.24 -10.88
CA PHE A 126 11.41 -18.52 -9.71
C PHE A 126 11.35 -17.01 -9.96
N SER A 127 12.45 -16.40 -10.40
CA SER A 127 12.49 -14.96 -10.61
C SER A 127 11.58 -14.52 -11.77
N SER A 128 11.50 -15.32 -12.84
CA SER A 128 10.66 -15.03 -14.01
C SER A 128 9.16 -15.15 -13.71
N GLU A 129 8.75 -16.07 -12.83
CA GLU A 129 7.37 -16.16 -12.33
C GLU A 129 7.01 -14.89 -11.53
N ILE A 130 7.88 -14.46 -10.61
CA ILE A 130 7.66 -13.24 -9.81
C ILE A 130 7.55 -12.00 -10.71
N VAL A 131 8.40 -11.88 -11.72
CA VAL A 131 8.35 -10.75 -12.67
C VAL A 131 7.09 -10.80 -13.54
N SER A 132 6.69 -11.98 -13.99
CA SER A 132 5.44 -12.17 -14.77
C SER A 132 4.20 -11.79 -13.95
N ASP A 133 4.16 -12.17 -12.68
CA ASP A 133 3.06 -11.82 -11.78
C ASP A 133 3.03 -10.33 -11.44
N TYR A 134 4.20 -9.71 -11.32
CA TYR A 134 4.28 -8.26 -11.20
C TYR A 134 3.70 -7.54 -12.41
N PHE A 135 3.98 -7.98 -13.65
CA PHE A 135 3.43 -7.32 -14.84
C PHE A 135 1.90 -7.32 -14.85
N LYS A 136 1.27 -8.47 -14.59
CA LYS A 136 -0.19 -8.61 -14.48
C LYS A 136 -0.75 -7.70 -13.39
N GLN A 137 -0.09 -7.71 -12.22
CA GLN A 137 -0.50 -6.91 -11.07
C GLN A 137 -0.39 -5.41 -11.34
N ALA A 138 0.72 -4.98 -11.95
CA ALA A 138 0.99 -3.59 -12.27
C ALA A 138 0.02 -3.07 -13.34
N ALA A 139 -0.21 -3.83 -14.42
CA ALA A 139 -1.18 -3.48 -15.46
C ALA A 139 -2.59 -3.27 -14.86
N THR A 140 -3.08 -4.25 -14.09
CA THR A 140 -4.38 -4.14 -13.41
C THR A 140 -4.43 -2.93 -12.46
N THR A 141 -3.37 -2.70 -11.70
CA THR A 141 -3.34 -1.60 -10.73
C THR A 141 -3.31 -0.23 -11.40
N LEU A 142 -2.63 -0.09 -12.55
CA LEU A 142 -2.62 1.15 -13.32
C LEU A 142 -4.01 1.49 -13.87
N GLU A 143 -4.76 0.50 -14.32
CA GLU A 143 -6.16 0.70 -14.74
C GLU A 143 -7.02 1.15 -13.56
N GLU A 144 -6.96 0.45 -12.42
CA GLU A 144 -7.71 0.82 -11.21
C GLU A 144 -7.34 2.21 -10.68
N LEU A 145 -6.08 2.63 -10.82
CA LEU A 145 -5.64 3.98 -10.46
C LEU A 145 -6.23 5.05 -11.40
N ASN A 146 -6.31 4.78 -12.70
CA ASN A 146 -6.97 5.68 -13.65
C ASN A 146 -8.47 5.80 -13.33
N ASP A 147 -9.15 4.68 -13.12
CA ASP A 147 -10.58 4.66 -12.77
C ASP A 147 -10.85 5.41 -11.45
N ALA A 148 -10.02 5.17 -10.43
CA ALA A 148 -10.13 5.86 -9.15
C ALA A 148 -9.87 7.37 -9.28
N LEU A 149 -8.98 7.79 -10.18
CA LEU A 149 -8.73 9.20 -10.47
C LEU A 149 -9.95 9.86 -11.12
N GLU A 150 -10.59 9.20 -12.08
CA GLU A 150 -11.82 9.69 -12.72
C GLU A 150 -12.98 9.80 -11.73
N GLN A 151 -13.11 8.80 -10.85
CA GLN A 151 -14.13 8.75 -9.81
C GLN A 151 -13.81 9.63 -8.60
N LYS A 152 -12.59 10.19 -8.53
CA LYS A 152 -12.07 10.96 -7.40
C LYS A 152 -12.07 10.15 -6.09
N ASP A 153 -11.84 8.84 -6.17
CA ASP A 153 -11.77 7.95 -5.03
C ASP A 153 -10.38 7.98 -4.39
N PHE A 154 -10.18 8.93 -3.48
CA PHE A 154 -8.96 9.10 -2.69
C PHE A 154 -8.53 7.85 -1.91
N LYS A 155 -9.49 7.05 -1.43
CA LYS A 155 -9.18 5.86 -0.64
C LYS A 155 -8.54 4.80 -1.53
N THR A 156 -9.12 4.59 -2.72
CA THR A 156 -8.58 3.63 -3.70
C THR A 156 -7.24 4.13 -4.25
N LEU A 157 -7.11 5.42 -4.59
CA LEU A 157 -5.83 6.02 -5.01
C LEU A 157 -4.72 5.77 -3.98
N SER A 158 -5.00 6.03 -2.70
CA SER A 158 -4.05 5.80 -1.60
C SER A 158 -3.68 4.32 -1.45
N SER A 159 -4.70 3.45 -1.43
CA SER A 159 -4.51 2.01 -1.23
C SER A 159 -3.77 1.34 -2.40
N LYS A 160 -4.10 1.70 -3.64
CA LYS A 160 -3.47 1.13 -4.84
C LYS A 160 -2.08 1.68 -5.07
N GLY A 161 -1.85 2.97 -4.78
CA GLY A 161 -0.50 3.53 -4.71
C GLY A 161 0.37 2.78 -3.70
N HIS A 162 -0.13 2.53 -2.49
CA HIS A 162 0.61 1.75 -1.49
C HIS A 162 0.92 0.31 -1.95
N PHE A 163 -0.06 -0.34 -2.55
CA PHE A 163 0.06 -1.72 -3.02
C PHE A 163 1.13 -1.86 -4.11
N LEU A 164 1.03 -1.06 -5.18
CA LEU A 164 1.99 -1.10 -6.28
C LEU A 164 3.38 -0.60 -5.87
N LYS A 165 3.46 0.34 -4.91
CA LYS A 165 4.74 0.73 -4.27
C LYS A 165 5.44 -0.48 -3.66
N GLY A 166 4.71 -1.31 -2.90
CA GLY A 166 5.27 -2.47 -2.21
C GLY A 166 5.81 -3.52 -3.17
N SER A 167 5.04 -3.88 -4.21
CA SER A 167 5.48 -4.87 -5.19
C SER A 167 6.59 -4.35 -6.11
N SER A 168 6.57 -3.07 -6.47
CA SER A 168 7.65 -2.45 -7.25
C SER A 168 8.96 -2.39 -6.46
N ALA A 169 8.89 -2.09 -5.15
CA ALA A 169 10.06 -2.08 -4.27
C ALA A 169 10.70 -3.47 -4.15
N ALA A 170 9.88 -4.53 -4.11
CA ALA A 170 10.39 -5.90 -4.01
C ALA A 170 11.24 -6.30 -5.23
N LEU A 171 10.89 -5.81 -6.43
CA LEU A 171 11.63 -6.06 -7.68
C LEU A 171 12.70 -5.00 -8.00
N GLY A 172 12.88 -3.99 -7.13
CA GLY A 172 13.80 -2.90 -7.37
C GLY A 172 13.35 -1.88 -8.42
N VAL A 173 12.06 -1.84 -8.81
CA VAL A 173 11.53 -0.90 -9.81
C VAL A 173 11.35 0.49 -9.19
N LYS A 174 12.45 1.26 -9.06
CA LYS A 174 12.51 2.48 -8.22
C LYS A 174 11.56 3.58 -8.68
N LYS A 175 11.52 3.89 -9.97
CA LYS A 175 10.75 5.04 -10.46
C LYS A 175 9.24 4.83 -10.33
N VAL A 176 8.79 3.58 -10.53
CA VAL A 176 7.41 3.18 -10.26
C VAL A 176 7.12 3.28 -8.76
N GLN A 177 8.02 2.77 -7.92
CA GLN A 177 7.90 2.88 -6.46
C GLN A 177 7.74 4.34 -5.99
N GLU A 178 8.58 5.26 -6.48
CA GLU A 178 8.55 6.69 -6.15
C GLU A 178 7.25 7.36 -6.60
N SER A 179 6.82 7.11 -7.84
CA SER A 179 5.55 7.63 -8.37
C SER A 179 4.36 7.12 -7.55
N CYS A 180 4.36 5.84 -7.18
CA CYS A 180 3.33 5.24 -6.34
C CYS A 180 3.31 5.78 -4.91
N GLU A 181 4.47 6.13 -4.35
CA GLU A 181 4.57 6.82 -3.06
C GLU A 181 3.90 8.19 -3.12
N HIS A 182 4.18 9.00 -4.14
CA HIS A 182 3.49 10.27 -4.32
C HIS A 182 1.97 10.11 -4.46
N ILE A 183 1.51 9.14 -5.25
CA ILE A 183 0.07 8.85 -5.38
C ILE A 183 -0.54 8.44 -4.04
N GLN A 184 0.16 7.61 -3.25
CA GLN A 184 -0.29 7.23 -1.91
C GLN A 184 -0.51 8.47 -1.02
N HIS A 185 0.48 9.37 -0.95
CA HIS A 185 0.40 10.57 -0.11
C HIS A 185 -0.65 11.57 -0.61
N TYR A 186 -0.73 11.80 -1.93
CA TYR A 186 -1.75 12.66 -2.52
C TYR A 186 -3.15 12.07 -2.35
N GLY A 187 -3.30 10.74 -2.40
CA GLY A 187 -4.53 10.04 -2.03
C GLY A 187 -4.96 10.36 -0.59
N ASN A 188 -4.01 10.52 0.33
CA ASN A 188 -4.26 10.99 1.70
C ASN A 188 -4.33 12.52 1.84
N LYS A 189 -4.38 13.25 0.72
CA LYS A 189 -4.41 14.72 0.66
C LYS A 189 -3.22 15.38 1.35
N ARG A 190 -2.03 14.78 1.22
CA ARG A 190 -0.80 15.28 1.83
C ARG A 190 0.33 15.32 0.82
N ASP A 191 1.11 16.39 0.84
CA ASP A 191 2.40 16.45 0.15
C ASP A 191 3.52 16.32 1.17
N GLU A 192 4.16 15.14 1.21
CA GLU A 192 5.26 14.90 2.16
C GLU A 192 6.56 15.60 1.75
N VAL A 193 6.75 15.92 0.47
CA VAL A 193 7.94 16.66 0.01
C VAL A 193 7.91 18.09 0.54
N LYS A 194 6.74 18.72 0.54
CA LYS A 194 6.54 20.08 1.05
C LYS A 194 6.08 20.14 2.51
N GLY A 195 5.69 19.00 3.09
CA GLY A 195 5.17 18.89 4.45
C GLY A 195 3.82 19.61 4.66
N VAL A 196 2.97 19.66 3.63
CA VAL A 196 1.70 20.41 3.66
C VAL A 196 0.50 19.52 3.31
N ASP A 197 -0.66 19.86 3.88
CA ASP A 197 -1.93 19.28 3.46
C ASP A 197 -2.43 19.93 2.15
N LEU A 198 -3.11 19.13 1.34
CA LEU A 198 -3.62 19.50 0.03
C LEU A 198 -5.14 19.59 0.06
N THR A 199 -5.69 20.52 -0.72
CA THR A 199 -7.11 20.45 -1.08
C THR A 199 -7.35 19.27 -2.03
N GLU A 200 -8.59 18.78 -2.09
CA GLU A 200 -8.96 17.71 -3.02
C GLU A 200 -8.62 18.03 -4.47
N ALA A 201 -8.84 19.27 -4.90
CA ALA A 201 -8.51 19.72 -6.25
C ALA A 201 -7.00 19.69 -6.53
N GLN A 202 -6.16 20.08 -5.55
CA GLN A 202 -4.70 20.02 -5.68
C GLN A 202 -4.19 18.58 -5.73
N ALA A 203 -4.71 17.72 -4.84
CA ALA A 203 -4.34 16.31 -4.80
C ALA A 203 -4.66 15.60 -6.14
N LEU A 204 -5.89 15.75 -6.65
CA LEU A 204 -6.29 15.16 -7.93
C LEU A 204 -5.44 15.69 -9.09
N ARG A 205 -5.18 17.00 -9.14
CA ARG A 205 -4.34 17.60 -10.18
C ARG A 205 -2.93 17.00 -10.17
N ARG A 206 -2.33 16.80 -8.99
CA ARG A 206 -0.98 16.25 -8.88
C ARG A 206 -0.93 14.78 -9.23
N ILE A 207 -1.91 13.99 -8.80
CA ILE A 207 -2.01 12.59 -9.22
C ILE A 207 -2.15 12.50 -10.74
N ALA A 208 -3.00 13.34 -11.35
CA ALA A 208 -3.16 13.39 -12.80
C ALA A 208 -1.86 13.77 -13.56
N LEU A 209 -0.98 14.56 -12.94
CA LEU A 209 0.33 14.88 -13.51
C LEU A 209 1.32 13.71 -13.39
N ILE A 210 1.18 12.85 -12.38
CA ILE A 210 2.05 11.69 -12.16
C ILE A 210 1.61 10.48 -12.99
N MET A 211 0.31 10.28 -13.24
CA MET A 211 -0.18 9.09 -13.95
C MET A 211 0.53 8.80 -15.30
N PRO A 212 0.78 9.79 -16.19
CA PRO A 212 1.51 9.54 -17.42
C PRO A 212 2.97 9.13 -17.18
N ARG A 213 3.59 9.72 -16.15
CA ARG A 213 4.97 9.41 -15.77
C ARG A 213 5.08 8.00 -15.22
N LEU A 214 4.17 7.62 -14.33
CA LEU A 214 4.07 6.27 -13.77
C LEU A 214 3.92 5.21 -14.88
N ALA A 215 3.06 5.46 -15.88
CA ALA A 215 2.89 4.55 -17.01
C ALA A 215 4.18 4.41 -17.85
N GLN A 216 4.89 5.53 -18.09
CA GLN A 216 6.16 5.51 -18.81
C GLN A 216 7.27 4.79 -18.03
N ASP A 217 7.38 5.03 -16.73
CA ASP A 217 8.36 4.40 -15.86
C ASP A 217 8.11 2.88 -15.79
N TYR A 218 6.83 2.47 -15.72
CA TYR A 218 6.46 1.05 -15.78
C TYR A 218 6.85 0.39 -17.11
N GLU A 219 6.57 1.04 -18.25
CA GLU A 219 6.93 0.47 -19.55
C GLU A 219 8.45 0.36 -19.72
N SER A 220 9.20 1.36 -19.26
CA SER A 220 10.67 1.34 -19.30
C SER A 220 11.23 0.18 -18.45
N ALA A 221 10.69 -0.02 -17.24
CA ALA A 221 11.03 -1.15 -16.39
C ALA A 221 10.66 -2.50 -17.01
N LYS A 222 9.48 -2.61 -17.64
CA LYS A 222 9.03 -3.82 -18.34
C LYS A 222 9.97 -4.18 -19.49
N VAL A 223 10.42 -3.20 -20.27
CA VAL A 223 11.40 -3.40 -21.35
C VAL A 223 12.73 -3.91 -20.79
N TRP A 224 13.24 -3.29 -19.72
CA TRP A 224 14.49 -3.72 -19.09
C TRP A 224 14.39 -5.18 -18.59
N LEU A 225 13.32 -5.50 -17.87
CA LEU A 225 13.10 -6.84 -17.31
C LEU A 225 12.96 -7.88 -18.42
N LYS A 226 12.19 -7.60 -19.48
CA LYS A 226 12.08 -8.50 -20.64
C LYS A 226 13.42 -8.73 -21.32
N GLN A 227 14.24 -7.68 -21.46
CA GLN A 227 15.57 -7.81 -22.05
C GLN A 227 16.49 -8.67 -21.19
N TYR A 228 16.44 -8.51 -19.86
CA TYR A 228 17.22 -9.32 -18.92
C TYR A 228 16.97 -10.83 -19.08
N TYR A 229 15.71 -11.26 -19.16
CA TYR A 229 15.36 -12.67 -19.33
C TYR A 229 15.63 -13.18 -20.75
N LYS A 230 15.43 -12.33 -21.76
CA LYS A 230 15.72 -12.70 -23.15
C LYS A 230 17.21 -13.04 -23.35
N GLU A 231 18.12 -12.32 -22.69
CA GLU A 231 19.56 -12.62 -22.73
C GLU A 231 19.93 -13.96 -22.07
N ARG A 232 19.00 -14.51 -21.28
CA ARG A 232 19.10 -15.80 -20.58
C ARG A 232 18.25 -16.89 -21.23
N ASP A 233 17.78 -16.67 -22.47
CA ASP A 233 16.90 -17.58 -23.22
C ASP A 233 15.51 -17.82 -22.60
N VAL A 234 15.09 -17.00 -21.63
CA VAL A 234 13.77 -17.06 -21.00
C VAL A 234 12.84 -16.03 -21.63
N HIS A 235 11.70 -16.48 -22.18
CA HIS A 235 10.67 -15.59 -22.74
C HIS A 235 9.55 -15.37 -21.74
N LEU A 236 9.51 -14.17 -21.16
CA LEU A 236 8.36 -13.72 -20.37
C LEU A 236 7.14 -13.55 -21.27
N ALA A 237 5.96 -13.95 -20.79
CA ALA A 237 4.71 -13.77 -21.51
C ALA A 237 4.40 -12.28 -21.73
N ASP A 238 3.78 -11.96 -22.86
CA ASP A 238 3.15 -10.66 -23.08
C ASP A 238 1.78 -10.64 -22.40
N ASP A 239 1.61 -9.76 -21.40
CA ASP A 239 0.32 -9.34 -20.84
C ASP A 239 -0.64 -8.78 -21.91
#